data_AF-A0A3B3T186-F1
#
_entry.id   AF-A0A3B3T186-F1
#
_cell.length_a   1.000
_cell.length_b   1.000
_cell.length_c   1.000
_cell.angle_alpha   90.00
_cell.angle_beta   90.00
_cell.angle_gamma   90.00
#
_symmetry.space_group_name_H-M   'P 1'
#
loop_
_entity.id
_entity.type
_entity.pdbx_description
1 polymer ?
#
loop_
_entity_poly.entity_id
_entity_poly.type
_entity_poly.pdbx_seq_one_letter_code
_entity_poly.pdbx_strand_id
1 'polypeptide(L)'
;MNVYVSLQIHRASECLGISPSNVIPVKNYYNEIDLNDTCDILLLNAMKQMLNFADNYFDNCQKVGIWKMGGGSSTPVTEEKKTELLGNPWRNVAWDHSTQTDLKQYLLDYKPTIDSVPQARILLIGQLKAGKSSFFNSINSIFRSNITSQAKVGEMTTSLTLKYRTYQVKAGRGGPPLAFLLCDTMGLEAREDGGMNIEDIDSILKGYIKEGYPVRAVYLTKPQKQLLYEFRKLNLIN
;
A
#
# COMPACT_ATOMS: atom_id res chain seq x y z
N MET A 1 18.20 -3.10 -9.14
CA MET A 1 16.76 -3.27 -9.47
C MET A 1 16.61 -3.19 -10.98
N ASN A 2 15.83 -4.07 -11.61
CA ASN A 2 15.74 -4.20 -13.08
C ASN A 2 15.23 -2.90 -13.73
N VAL A 3 15.80 -2.50 -14.88
CA VAL A 3 15.41 -1.31 -15.68
C VAL A 3 13.90 -1.26 -15.90
N TYR A 4 13.28 -2.42 -16.14
CA TYR A 4 11.84 -2.57 -16.26
C TYR A 4 11.12 -2.05 -15.02
N VAL A 5 11.47 -2.52 -13.82
CA VAL A 5 10.81 -2.11 -12.57
C VAL A 5 10.93 -0.60 -12.35
N SER A 6 12.09 0.00 -12.67
CA SER A 6 12.28 1.45 -12.57
C SER A 6 11.35 2.22 -13.51
N LEU A 7 11.22 1.77 -14.77
CA LEU A 7 10.32 2.41 -15.74
C LEU A 7 8.87 2.36 -15.27
N GLN A 8 8.45 1.25 -14.66
CA GLN A 8 7.08 1.07 -14.20
C GLN A 8 6.78 1.91 -12.96
N ILE A 9 7.77 2.11 -12.10
CA ILE A 9 7.69 3.07 -11.00
C ILE A 9 7.44 4.48 -11.52
N HIS A 10 8.23 4.94 -12.50
CA HIS A 10 8.08 6.28 -13.08
C HIS A 10 6.73 6.46 -13.77
N ARG A 11 6.33 5.49 -14.58
CA ARG A 11 5.01 5.52 -15.23
C ARG A 11 3.90 5.60 -14.21
N ALA A 12 3.92 4.76 -13.17
CA ALA A 12 2.92 4.80 -12.11
C ALA A 12 2.90 6.12 -11.34
N SER A 13 4.08 6.70 -11.10
CA SER A 13 4.24 7.99 -10.45
C SER A 13 3.59 9.11 -11.25
N GLU A 14 3.92 9.24 -12.53
CA GLU A 14 3.36 10.25 -13.45
C GLU A 14 1.84 10.12 -13.54
N CYS A 15 1.40 8.89 -13.74
CA CYS A 15 0.02 8.46 -13.82
C CYS A 15 -0.81 8.85 -12.59
N LEU A 16 -0.29 8.61 -11.39
CA LEU A 16 -0.99 8.90 -10.13
C LEU A 16 -0.76 10.32 -9.63
N GLY A 17 0.14 11.09 -10.25
CA GLY A 17 0.54 12.41 -9.78
C GLY A 17 1.22 12.37 -8.40
N ILE A 18 1.90 11.28 -8.07
CA ILE A 18 2.60 11.10 -6.78
C ILE A 18 4.10 10.97 -7.03
N SER A 19 4.93 11.35 -6.06
CA SER A 19 6.38 11.16 -6.16
C SER A 19 6.74 9.68 -6.38
N PRO A 20 7.76 9.34 -7.21
CA PRO A 20 8.28 7.98 -7.33
C PRO A 20 8.74 7.37 -6.01
N SER A 21 9.04 8.19 -5.00
CA SER A 21 9.33 7.71 -3.63
C SER A 21 8.13 6.99 -3.00
N ASN A 22 6.91 7.35 -3.40
CA ASN A 22 5.67 6.79 -2.86
C ASN A 22 5.16 5.58 -3.67
N VAL A 23 5.89 5.20 -4.72
CA VAL A 23 5.59 3.99 -5.51
C VAL A 23 6.57 2.89 -5.09
N ILE A 24 6.05 1.86 -4.44
CA ILE A 24 6.85 0.79 -3.84
C ILE A 24 6.48 -0.54 -4.51
N PRO A 25 7.39 -1.15 -5.29
CA PRO A 25 7.16 -2.50 -5.79
C PRO A 25 7.24 -3.51 -4.65
N VAL A 26 6.32 -4.47 -4.60
CA VAL A 26 6.30 -5.55 -3.61
C VAL A 26 6.07 -6.90 -4.28
N LYS A 27 6.55 -7.98 -3.65
CA LYS A 27 6.24 -9.36 -4.02
C LYS A 27 5.54 -10.03 -2.83
N ASN A 28 4.44 -10.73 -3.10
CA ASN A 28 3.62 -11.41 -2.10
C ASN A 28 3.95 -12.91 -2.05
N TYR A 29 3.67 -13.56 -0.91
CA TYR A 29 3.88 -15.00 -0.68
C TYR A 29 2.76 -15.91 -1.24
N TYR A 30 2.00 -15.48 -2.25
CA TYR A 30 0.82 -16.22 -2.71
C TYR A 30 1.14 -17.62 -3.26
N ASN A 31 2.29 -17.80 -3.92
CA ASN A 31 2.74 -19.06 -4.52
C ASN A 31 3.94 -19.68 -3.77
N GLU A 32 4.29 -19.15 -2.61
CA GLU A 32 5.48 -19.55 -1.87
C GLU A 32 5.08 -20.49 -0.71
N ILE A 33 5.92 -21.50 -0.45
CA ILE A 33 5.71 -22.45 0.65
C ILE A 33 6.44 -22.03 1.93
N ASP A 34 7.50 -21.23 1.79
CA ASP A 34 8.36 -20.76 2.86
C ASP A 34 8.60 -19.24 2.77
N LEU A 35 8.95 -18.65 3.90
CA LEU A 35 9.36 -17.25 3.97
C LEU A 35 10.78 -17.08 3.42
N ASN A 36 11.08 -15.87 2.96
CA ASN A 36 12.42 -15.50 2.51
C ASN A 36 12.70 -14.01 2.74
N ASP A 37 13.93 -13.69 3.11
CA ASP A 37 14.31 -12.35 3.54
C ASP A 37 14.07 -11.29 2.46
N THR A 38 14.25 -11.61 1.18
CA THR A 38 14.06 -10.64 0.09
C THR A 38 12.61 -10.17 0.00
N CYS A 39 11.65 -11.10 0.06
CA CYS A 39 10.23 -10.74 0.03
C CYS A 39 9.83 -10.03 1.34
N ASP A 40 10.35 -10.47 2.48
CA ASP A 40 10.13 -9.81 3.77
C ASP A 40 10.60 -8.36 3.73
N ILE A 41 11.83 -8.10 3.29
CA ILE A 41 12.41 -6.75 3.21
C ILE A 41 11.55 -5.84 2.32
N LEU A 42 11.04 -6.33 1.19
CA LEU A 42 10.14 -5.56 0.32
C LEU A 42 8.84 -5.18 1.03
N LEU A 43 8.20 -6.16 1.67
CA LEU A 43 6.91 -6.00 2.33
C LEU A 43 7.02 -5.13 3.59
N LEU A 44 8.03 -5.35 4.42
CA LEU A 44 8.30 -4.58 5.63
C LEU A 44 8.69 -3.13 5.30
N ASN A 45 9.48 -2.91 4.24
CA ASN A 45 9.77 -1.55 3.77
C ASN A 45 8.52 -0.81 3.29
N ALA A 46 7.61 -1.50 2.60
CA ALA A 46 6.35 -0.91 2.17
C ALA A 46 5.51 -0.47 3.39
N MET A 47 5.38 -1.33 4.41
CA MET A 47 4.71 -0.99 5.66
C MET A 47 5.35 0.21 6.37
N LYS A 48 6.68 0.20 6.52
CA LYS A 48 7.43 1.30 7.12
C LYS A 48 7.18 2.62 6.38
N GLN A 49 7.21 2.63 5.05
CA GLN A 49 6.95 3.84 4.27
C GLN A 49 5.51 4.33 4.40
N MET A 50 4.52 3.43 4.42
CA MET A 50 3.12 3.81 4.64
C MET A 50 2.90 4.47 6.01
N LEU A 51 3.50 3.89 7.07
CA LEU A 51 3.40 4.44 8.42
C LEU A 51 4.13 5.79 8.53
N ASN A 52 5.36 5.87 8.05
CA ASN A 52 6.12 7.13 8.04
C ASN A 52 5.39 8.24 7.27
N PHE A 53 4.72 7.90 6.17
CA PHE A 53 3.93 8.88 5.42
C PHE A 53 2.75 9.40 6.25
N ALA A 54 2.06 8.51 6.97
CA ALA A 54 0.97 8.90 7.86
C ALA A 54 1.47 9.80 9.01
N ASP A 55 2.57 9.41 9.67
CA ASP A 55 3.13 10.19 10.77
C ASP A 55 3.62 11.57 10.30
N ASN A 56 4.33 11.64 9.17
CA ASN A 56 4.78 12.91 8.58
C ASN A 56 3.62 13.86 8.25
N TYR A 57 2.47 13.32 7.83
CA TYR A 57 1.27 14.12 7.60
C TYR A 57 0.81 14.78 8.91
N PHE A 58 0.81 14.03 10.02
CA PHE A 58 0.41 14.54 11.33
C PHE A 58 1.43 15.51 11.93
N ASP A 59 2.73 15.29 11.75
CA ASP A 59 3.78 16.22 12.17
C ASP A 59 3.61 17.59 11.50
N ASN A 60 3.24 17.59 10.22
CA ASN A 60 2.93 18.82 9.50
C ASN A 60 1.64 19.46 10.01
N CYS A 61 0.59 18.67 10.31
CA CYS A 61 -0.66 19.19 10.87
C CYS A 61 -0.48 19.80 12.27
N GLN A 62 0.37 19.23 13.12
CA GLN A 62 0.72 19.83 14.42
C GLN A 62 1.50 21.15 14.23
N LYS A 63 2.37 21.22 13.23
CA LYS A 63 3.10 22.45 12.87
C LYS A 63 2.19 23.52 12.25
N VAL A 64 1.05 23.17 11.63
CA VAL A 64 0.10 24.14 11.05
C VAL A 64 -0.61 24.99 12.12
N GLY A 65 -0.57 24.58 13.40
CA GLY A 65 -0.93 25.47 14.52
C GLY A 65 0.04 26.65 14.73
N ILE A 66 1.20 26.66 14.05
CA ILE A 66 2.27 27.65 14.20
C ILE A 66 2.93 27.94 12.84
N TRP A 67 2.21 28.44 11.83
CA TRP A 67 2.87 29.19 10.73
C TRP A 67 2.04 30.40 10.28
N LYS A 68 2.61 31.59 10.51
CA LYS A 68 2.26 32.83 9.82
C LYS A 68 2.44 32.65 8.32
N MET A 69 1.48 33.16 7.56
CA MET A 69 1.47 33.24 6.10
C MET A 69 2.78 33.86 5.57
N GLY A 70 3.54 33.10 4.79
CA GLY A 70 4.64 33.58 3.96
C GLY A 70 4.46 32.99 2.56
N GLY A 71 3.99 33.83 1.63
CA GLY A 71 3.76 33.45 0.24
C GLY A 71 5.06 33.32 -0.55
N GLY A 72 5.16 32.25 -1.34
CA GLY A 72 6.19 32.05 -2.34
C GLY A 72 5.58 31.34 -3.55
N SER A 73 5.47 32.05 -4.66
CA SER A 73 5.03 31.55 -5.97
C SER A 73 6.17 30.80 -6.64
N SER A 74 5.92 29.58 -7.12
CA SER A 74 6.81 28.89 -8.07
C SER A 74 6.02 28.38 -9.28
N THR A 75 6.47 28.82 -10.45
CA THR A 75 6.01 28.41 -11.78
C THR A 75 6.59 27.04 -12.15
N PRO A 76 5.88 26.17 -12.90
CA PRO A 76 6.44 24.92 -13.38
C PRO A 76 7.18 25.14 -14.69
N VAL A 77 8.38 24.57 -14.82
CA VAL A 77 9.05 24.36 -16.11
C VAL A 77 9.20 22.86 -16.31
N THR A 78 8.58 22.35 -17.37
CA THR A 78 8.63 20.95 -17.77
C THR A 78 9.66 20.81 -18.88
N GLU A 79 10.76 20.10 -18.61
CA GLU A 79 11.64 19.55 -19.65
C GLU A 79 11.64 18.02 -19.53
N GLU A 80 11.11 17.36 -20.56
CA GLU A 80 11.17 15.90 -20.70
C GLU A 80 12.62 15.48 -21.02
N LYS A 81 13.33 14.91 -20.04
CA LYS A 81 14.61 14.26 -20.26
C LYS A 81 14.42 12.78 -20.59
N LYS A 82 14.91 12.40 -21.77
CA LYS A 82 15.06 11.01 -22.23
C LYS A 82 15.88 10.22 -21.20
N THR A 83 15.29 9.15 -20.68
CA THR A 83 15.81 8.40 -19.53
C THR A 83 17.08 7.64 -19.90
N GLU A 84 18.25 8.18 -19.54
CA GLU A 84 19.49 7.41 -19.50
C GLU A 84 19.37 6.30 -18.45
N LEU A 85 19.89 5.12 -18.79
CA LEU A 85 19.92 3.97 -17.89
C LEU A 85 20.59 4.38 -16.58
N LEU A 86 19.89 4.19 -15.45
CA LEU A 86 20.46 4.44 -14.14
C LEU A 86 21.69 3.53 -13.94
N GLY A 87 22.88 4.12 -13.89
CA GLY A 87 24.13 3.39 -13.61
C GLY A 87 24.17 2.74 -12.23
N ASN A 88 23.27 3.14 -11.33
CA ASN A 88 23.11 2.61 -9.97
C ASN A 88 21.64 2.24 -9.69
N PRO A 89 21.36 1.31 -8.75
CA PRO A 89 19.99 1.01 -8.35
C PRO A 89 19.25 2.25 -7.84
N TRP A 90 18.01 2.47 -8.30
CA TRP A 90 17.13 3.58 -7.91
C TRP A 90 16.89 3.70 -6.39
N ARG A 91 16.99 2.58 -5.66
CA ARG A 91 17.01 2.54 -4.19
C ARG A 91 18.13 1.60 -3.76
N ASN A 92 18.98 2.06 -2.85
CA ASN A 92 19.99 1.21 -2.22
C ASN A 92 19.35 0.48 -1.04
N VAL A 93 18.99 -0.78 -1.26
CA VAL A 93 18.42 -1.65 -0.23
C VAL A 93 19.42 -2.76 0.02
N ALA A 94 19.82 -2.91 1.28
CA ALA A 94 20.58 -4.07 1.73
C ALA A 94 19.64 -5.27 1.82
N TRP A 95 20.01 -6.37 1.17
CA TRP A 95 19.21 -7.60 1.07
C TRP A 95 19.75 -8.68 2.00
N ASP A 96 19.84 -8.36 3.28
CA ASP A 96 20.38 -9.25 4.30
C ASP A 96 19.42 -9.44 5.49
N HIS A 97 19.65 -10.51 6.25
CA HIS A 97 18.84 -10.88 7.40
C HIS A 97 18.85 -9.79 8.49
N SER A 98 19.93 -9.02 8.62
CA SER A 98 20.00 -7.91 9.58
C SER A 98 18.97 -6.84 9.23
N THR A 99 18.94 -6.43 7.95
CA THR A 99 17.98 -5.45 7.43
C THR A 99 16.54 -5.94 7.60
N GLN A 100 16.29 -7.22 7.33
CA GLN A 100 14.99 -7.84 7.58
C GLN A 100 14.59 -7.73 9.06
N THR A 101 15.52 -8.05 9.97
CA THR A 101 15.29 -8.03 11.41
C THR A 101 15.02 -6.60 11.89
N ASP A 102 15.80 -5.63 11.45
CA ASP A 102 15.67 -4.22 11.82
C ASP A 102 14.33 -3.64 11.35
N LEU A 103 13.91 -3.97 10.11
CA LEU A 103 12.61 -3.54 9.58
C LEU A 103 11.45 -4.18 10.33
N LYS A 104 11.56 -5.47 10.66
CA LYS A 104 10.56 -6.18 11.45
C LYS A 104 10.45 -5.58 12.85
N GLN A 105 11.59 -5.33 13.50
CA GLN A 105 11.65 -4.74 14.82
C GLN A 105 11.05 -3.32 14.84
N TYR A 106 11.35 -2.49 13.83
CA TYR A 106 10.73 -1.19 13.67
C TYR A 106 9.20 -1.25 13.69
N LEU A 107 8.60 -2.22 12.98
CA LEU A 107 7.15 -2.38 12.95
C LEU A 107 6.57 -2.99 14.23
N LEU A 108 7.35 -3.78 14.97
CA LEU A 108 6.97 -4.27 16.30
C LEU A 108 6.90 -3.12 17.31
N ASP A 109 7.87 -2.20 17.23
CA ASP A 109 8.02 -1.08 18.16
C ASP A 109 7.21 0.16 17.75
N TYR A 110 6.65 0.15 16.53
CA TYR A 110 5.85 1.25 16.00
C TYR A 110 4.73 1.66 16.96
N LYS A 111 4.59 2.98 17.13
CA LYS A 111 3.46 3.63 17.79
C LYS A 111 3.10 4.89 17.00
N PRO A 112 1.81 5.18 16.76
CA PRO A 112 1.41 6.44 16.13
C PRO A 112 1.96 7.65 16.89
N THR A 113 2.38 8.69 16.16
CA THR A 113 2.95 9.91 16.77
C THR A 113 1.94 10.69 17.61
N ILE A 114 0.64 10.45 17.41
CA ILE A 114 -0.43 11.07 18.19
C ILE A 114 -0.86 10.10 19.29
N ASP A 115 -0.62 10.47 20.56
CA ASP A 115 -0.93 9.64 21.74
C ASP A 115 -2.40 9.20 21.83
N SER A 116 -3.33 10.01 21.33
CA SER A 116 -4.77 9.67 21.32
C SER A 116 -5.15 8.67 20.24
N VAL A 117 -4.26 8.38 19.27
CA VAL A 117 -4.49 7.41 18.20
C VAL A 117 -3.95 6.06 18.66
N PRO A 118 -4.81 5.09 19.01
CA PRO A 118 -4.34 3.81 19.53
C PRO A 118 -3.69 2.94 18.45
N GLN A 119 -4.04 3.18 17.17
CA GLN A 119 -3.62 2.32 16.07
C GLN A 119 -3.75 3.01 14.71
N ALA A 120 -2.75 2.87 13.86
CA ALA A 120 -2.83 3.29 12.46
C ALA A 120 -3.71 2.32 11.65
N ARG A 121 -4.62 2.83 10.82
CA ARG A 121 -5.46 2.03 9.91
C ARG A 121 -4.99 2.21 8.47
N ILE A 122 -4.48 1.16 7.86
CA ILE A 122 -3.96 1.19 6.49
C ILE A 122 -5.02 0.60 5.56
N LEU A 123 -5.64 1.44 4.72
CA LEU A 123 -6.66 1.03 3.75
C LEU A 123 -6.04 0.59 2.42
N LEU A 124 -6.23 -0.68 2.07
CA LEU A 124 -5.80 -1.26 0.81
C LEU A 124 -6.89 -1.06 -0.24
N ILE A 125 -6.56 -0.34 -1.32
CA ILE A 125 -7.45 -0.07 -2.46
C ILE A 125 -6.73 -0.50 -3.74
N GLY A 126 -7.46 -1.09 -4.68
CA GLY A 126 -6.89 -1.65 -5.90
C GLY A 126 -7.83 -2.65 -6.55
N GLN A 127 -7.57 -3.00 -7.81
CA GLN A 127 -8.46 -3.82 -8.64
C GLN A 127 -8.81 -5.18 -8.05
N LEU A 128 -9.83 -5.82 -8.61
CA LEU A 128 -9.96 -7.26 -8.44
C LEU A 128 -8.68 -7.97 -8.83
N LYS A 129 -8.31 -8.98 -8.03
CA LYS A 129 -7.09 -9.76 -8.19
C LYS A 129 -5.77 -8.97 -8.12
N ALA A 130 -5.78 -7.68 -7.74
CA ALA A 130 -4.56 -6.88 -7.54
C ALA A 130 -3.69 -7.34 -6.35
N GLY A 131 -4.11 -8.36 -5.59
CA GLY A 131 -3.31 -8.94 -4.52
C GLY A 131 -3.41 -8.23 -3.16
N LYS A 132 -4.46 -7.41 -2.91
CA LYS A 132 -4.66 -6.73 -1.60
C LYS A 132 -4.75 -7.70 -0.43
N SER A 133 -5.65 -8.68 -0.52
CA SER A 133 -5.80 -9.75 0.47
C SER A 133 -4.51 -10.58 0.60
N SER A 134 -3.81 -10.81 -0.51
CA SER A 134 -2.51 -11.50 -0.53
C SER A 134 -1.40 -10.70 0.16
N PHE A 135 -1.42 -9.38 0.04
CA PHE A 135 -0.49 -8.49 0.73
C PHE A 135 -0.65 -8.63 2.25
N PHE A 136 -1.89 -8.57 2.76
CA PHE A 136 -2.14 -8.85 4.18
C PHE A 136 -1.63 -10.23 4.60
N ASN A 137 -1.99 -11.29 3.85
CA ASN A 137 -1.52 -12.65 4.18
C ASN A 137 0.00 -12.70 4.23
N SER A 138 0.68 -12.01 3.31
CA SER A 138 2.14 -11.94 3.27
C SER A 138 2.67 -11.28 4.54
N ILE A 139 2.19 -10.08 4.90
CA ILE A 139 2.56 -9.37 6.13
C ILE A 139 2.33 -10.24 7.37
N ASN A 140 1.14 -10.83 7.50
CA ASN A 140 0.80 -11.67 8.63
C ASN A 140 1.70 -12.92 8.71
N SER A 141 2.15 -13.45 7.57
CA SER A 141 3.08 -14.57 7.53
C SER A 141 4.44 -14.20 8.11
N ILE A 142 4.97 -13.01 7.79
CA ILE A 142 6.25 -12.50 8.35
C ILE A 142 6.18 -12.45 9.88
N PHE A 143 5.10 -11.89 10.42
CA PHE A 143 4.96 -11.73 11.86
C PHE A 143 4.67 -13.05 12.58
N ARG A 144 4.04 -14.03 11.91
CA ARG A 144 3.79 -15.36 12.47
C ARG A 144 4.93 -16.36 12.25
N SER A 145 5.92 -15.99 11.43
CA SER A 145 7.04 -16.85 11.01
C SER A 145 6.60 -18.12 10.28
N ASN A 146 5.42 -18.12 9.64
CA ASN A 146 4.94 -19.21 8.79
C ASN A 146 3.93 -18.68 7.77
N ILE A 147 3.83 -19.33 6.60
CA ILE A 147 2.86 -18.95 5.57
C ILE A 147 1.43 -19.03 6.11
N THR A 148 0.65 -17.98 5.86
CA THR A 148 -0.75 -17.86 6.32
C THR A 148 -1.70 -17.54 5.18
N SER A 149 -2.93 -18.05 5.29
CA SER A 149 -4.03 -17.80 4.35
C SER A 149 -5.30 -17.43 5.12
N GLN A 150 -5.26 -16.30 5.84
CA GLN A 150 -6.37 -15.83 6.66
C GLN A 150 -7.36 -14.97 5.87
N ALA A 151 -6.87 -14.20 4.90
CA ALA A 151 -7.71 -13.58 3.90
C ALA A 151 -7.92 -14.54 2.73
N LYS A 152 -9.15 -14.54 2.19
CA LYS A 152 -9.52 -15.38 1.04
C LYS A 152 -8.75 -14.91 -0.19
N VAL A 153 -7.92 -15.77 -0.76
CA VAL A 153 -7.22 -15.53 -2.03
C VAL A 153 -7.60 -16.65 -2.99
N GLY A 154 -7.93 -16.30 -4.24
CA GLY A 154 -8.30 -17.29 -5.25
C GLY A 154 -8.53 -16.67 -6.63
N GLU A 155 -8.58 -17.54 -7.64
CA GLU A 155 -8.70 -17.17 -9.06
C GLU A 155 -10.14 -17.17 -9.57
N MET A 156 -11.16 -16.95 -8.74
CA MET A 156 -12.54 -16.97 -9.23
C MET A 156 -12.85 -15.79 -10.16
N THR A 157 -13.76 -16.03 -11.11
CA THR A 157 -14.28 -15.08 -12.12
C THR A 157 -15.23 -14.03 -11.55
N THR A 158 -15.55 -14.10 -10.25
CA THR A 158 -16.39 -13.13 -9.52
C THR A 158 -15.70 -12.63 -8.26
N SER A 159 -15.91 -11.36 -7.89
CA SER A 159 -15.37 -10.70 -6.68
C SER A 159 -15.36 -11.60 -5.44
N LEU A 160 -14.17 -12.06 -5.01
CA LEU A 160 -14.01 -12.93 -3.84
C LEU A 160 -14.16 -12.22 -2.49
N THR A 161 -13.97 -10.91 -2.47
CA THR A 161 -14.07 -10.08 -1.26
C THR A 161 -15.22 -9.10 -1.43
N LEU A 162 -16.47 -9.54 -1.21
CA LEU A 162 -17.67 -8.69 -1.32
C LEU A 162 -17.87 -7.70 -0.16
N LYS A 163 -16.89 -7.58 0.76
CA LYS A 163 -17.06 -6.93 2.06
C LYS A 163 -15.78 -6.24 2.54
N TYR A 164 -15.93 -5.11 3.23
CA TYR A 164 -14.88 -4.49 4.04
C TYR A 164 -14.42 -5.45 5.14
N ARG A 165 -13.11 -5.63 5.27
CA ARG A 165 -12.52 -6.49 6.30
C ARG A 165 -11.34 -5.79 6.96
N THR A 166 -11.30 -5.88 8.28
CA THR A 166 -10.18 -5.39 9.08
C THR A 166 -9.37 -6.58 9.57
N TYR A 167 -8.07 -6.53 9.31
CA TYR A 167 -7.14 -7.57 9.69
C TYR A 167 -6.13 -7.06 10.71
N GLN A 168 -6.23 -7.61 11.93
CA GLN A 168 -5.30 -7.32 13.01
C GLN A 168 -4.03 -8.15 12.88
N VAL A 169 -2.88 -7.49 12.72
CA VAL A 169 -1.56 -8.14 12.79
C VAL A 169 -1.11 -8.21 14.25
N LYS A 170 -0.46 -9.31 14.63
CA LYS A 170 0.00 -9.57 16.01
C LYS A 170 1.50 -9.80 16.03
N ALA A 171 2.15 -9.49 17.14
CA ALA A 171 3.55 -9.80 17.39
C ALA A 171 3.74 -11.32 17.63
N GLY A 172 3.77 -12.11 16.56
CA GLY A 172 3.87 -13.57 16.67
C GLY A 172 2.55 -14.29 16.91
N ARG A 173 2.63 -15.61 17.08
CA ARG A 173 1.47 -16.46 17.34
C ARG A 173 0.96 -16.24 18.77
N GLY A 174 -0.25 -15.69 18.89
CA GLY A 174 -0.88 -15.44 20.18
C GLY A 174 -0.36 -14.20 20.92
N GLY A 175 0.62 -13.48 20.36
CA GLY A 175 1.13 -12.23 20.93
C GLY A 175 0.15 -11.06 20.85
N PRO A 176 0.54 -9.90 21.41
CA PRO A 176 -0.31 -8.72 21.42
C PRO A 176 -0.56 -8.16 20.00
N PRO A 177 -1.68 -7.44 19.80
CA PRO A 177 -1.90 -6.64 18.60
C PRO A 177 -0.79 -5.61 18.36
N LEU A 178 -0.38 -5.43 17.11
CA LEU A 178 0.51 -4.33 16.71
C LEU A 178 -0.26 -3.01 16.61
N ALA A 179 0.45 -1.88 16.72
CA ALA A 179 -0.14 -0.54 16.65
C ALA A 179 -0.53 -0.10 15.22
N PHE A 180 -0.75 -1.06 14.31
CA PHE A 180 -1.37 -0.87 13.01
C PHE A 180 -2.32 -2.03 12.66
N LEU A 181 -3.31 -1.76 11.81
CA LEU A 181 -4.19 -2.78 11.21
C LEU A 181 -4.33 -2.56 9.71
N LEU A 182 -4.58 -3.64 8.97
CA LEU A 182 -4.80 -3.59 7.53
C LEU A 182 -6.30 -3.70 7.21
N CYS A 183 -6.82 -2.75 6.48
CA CYS A 183 -8.19 -2.74 6.00
C CYS A 183 -8.20 -3.19 4.54
N ASP A 184 -8.79 -4.35 4.26
CA ASP A 184 -8.98 -4.84 2.90
C ASP A 184 -10.37 -4.47 2.38
N THR A 185 -10.41 -4.04 1.12
CA THR A 185 -11.65 -3.66 0.43
C THR A 185 -11.92 -4.57 -0.75
N MET A 186 -13.17 -4.61 -1.20
CA MET A 186 -13.50 -5.27 -2.46
C MET A 186 -12.64 -4.70 -3.59
N GLY A 187 -12.12 -5.55 -4.46
CA GLY A 187 -11.38 -5.07 -5.61
C GLY A 187 -12.26 -4.33 -6.61
N LEU A 188 -11.67 -3.35 -7.28
CA LEU A 188 -12.38 -2.54 -8.27
C LEU A 188 -12.82 -3.43 -9.45
N GLU A 189 -14.12 -3.43 -9.79
CA GLU A 189 -14.64 -3.97 -11.06
C GLU A 189 -14.77 -2.81 -12.07
N ALA A 190 -14.67 -3.08 -13.36
CA ALA A 190 -15.03 -2.11 -14.40
C ALA A 190 -16.44 -2.46 -14.89
N ARG A 191 -17.44 -1.64 -14.55
CA ARG A 191 -18.79 -1.66 -15.10
C ARG A 191 -19.14 -0.24 -15.55
N GLU A 192 -20.10 -0.10 -16.46
CA GLU A 192 -20.44 1.17 -17.10
C GLU A 192 -21.26 2.11 -16.19
N ASP A 193 -21.82 1.59 -15.09
CA ASP A 193 -22.91 2.19 -14.31
C ASP A 193 -22.70 2.16 -12.76
N GLY A 194 -21.51 1.85 -12.26
CA GLY A 194 -21.21 1.83 -10.82
C GLY A 194 -19.94 2.59 -10.48
N GLY A 195 -19.87 3.17 -9.27
CA GLY A 195 -18.75 3.93 -8.69
C GLY A 195 -18.58 3.62 -7.20
N MET A 196 -17.37 3.77 -6.62
CA MET A 196 -17.29 3.91 -5.15
C MET A 196 -17.91 5.25 -4.85
N ASN A 197 -18.85 5.28 -3.93
CA ASN A 197 -19.29 6.54 -3.40
C ASN A 197 -18.11 7.13 -2.60
N ILE A 198 -17.72 8.38 -2.88
CA ILE A 198 -16.72 9.06 -2.06
C ILE A 198 -17.15 9.10 -0.58
N GLU A 199 -18.46 9.08 -0.35
CA GLU A 199 -19.10 8.95 0.95
C GLU A 199 -18.79 7.61 1.62
N ASP A 200 -18.63 6.52 0.85
CA ASP A 200 -18.22 5.22 1.39
C ASP A 200 -16.74 5.23 1.79
N ILE A 201 -15.85 5.85 0.99
CA ILE A 201 -14.43 6.03 1.36
C ILE A 201 -14.31 6.85 2.63
N ASP A 202 -14.98 8.00 2.64
CA ASP A 202 -15.01 8.92 3.76
C ASP A 202 -15.57 8.22 5.01
N SER A 203 -16.63 7.42 4.88
CA SER A 203 -17.19 6.62 5.96
C SER A 203 -16.23 5.52 6.45
N ILE A 204 -15.44 4.90 5.56
CA ILE A 204 -14.42 3.91 5.95
C ILE A 204 -13.31 4.59 6.74
N LEU A 205 -12.80 5.72 6.22
CA LEU A 205 -11.71 6.47 6.85
C LEU A 205 -12.15 7.07 8.20
N LYS A 206 -13.39 7.55 8.30
CA LYS A 206 -13.99 8.01 9.57
C LYS A 206 -14.36 6.87 10.53
N GLY A 207 -14.24 5.62 10.09
CA GLY A 207 -14.54 4.44 10.90
C GLY A 207 -16.03 4.17 11.12
N TYR A 208 -16.90 4.77 10.32
CA TYR A 208 -18.35 4.55 10.37
C TYR A 208 -18.78 3.23 9.73
N ILE A 209 -17.93 2.67 8.86
CA ILE A 209 -18.17 1.35 8.25
C ILE A 209 -17.72 0.23 9.18
N LYS A 210 -18.67 -0.67 9.52
CA LYS A 210 -18.43 -1.85 10.36
C LYS A 210 -17.84 -3.01 9.55
N GLU A 211 -17.18 -3.93 10.26
CA GLU A 211 -16.69 -5.18 9.67
C GLU A 211 -17.81 -5.93 8.93
N GLY A 212 -17.50 -6.43 7.73
CA GLY A 212 -18.45 -7.19 6.93
C GLY A 212 -19.43 -6.33 6.13
N TYR A 213 -19.33 -5.00 6.17
CA TYR A 213 -20.13 -4.12 5.33
C TYR A 213 -19.88 -4.39 3.84
N PRO A 214 -20.92 -4.57 3.03
CA PRO A 214 -20.78 -4.70 1.59
C PRO A 214 -20.45 -3.33 1.01
N VAL A 215 -19.17 -3.01 0.92
CA VAL A 215 -18.71 -1.78 0.26
C VAL A 215 -19.12 -1.88 -1.20
N ARG A 216 -19.83 -0.87 -1.70
CA ARG A 216 -20.18 -0.82 -3.12
C ARG A 216 -18.89 -0.76 -3.94
N ALA A 217 -18.86 -1.48 -5.06
CA ALA A 217 -17.65 -1.65 -5.85
C ALA A 217 -16.98 -0.31 -6.13
N VAL A 218 -15.66 -0.32 -6.04
CA VAL A 218 -14.82 0.83 -6.33
C VAL A 218 -14.58 0.88 -7.82
N TYR A 219 -14.50 2.06 -8.42
CA TYR A 219 -14.20 2.18 -9.85
C TYR A 219 -13.15 3.26 -10.06
N LEU A 220 -12.22 2.98 -10.96
CA LEU A 220 -11.14 3.88 -11.33
C LEU A 220 -11.72 5.16 -11.99
N THR A 221 -11.20 6.33 -11.66
CA THR A 221 -11.44 7.57 -12.43
C THR A 221 -11.01 7.38 -13.89
N LYS A 222 -11.50 8.21 -14.84
CA LYS A 222 -11.03 8.14 -16.25
C LYS A 222 -9.50 8.10 -16.38
N PRO A 223 -8.73 8.95 -15.65
CA PRO A 223 -7.27 8.85 -15.61
C PRO A 223 -6.78 7.49 -15.09
N GLN A 224 -7.36 7.00 -13.99
CA GLN A 224 -7.00 5.72 -13.40
C GLN A 224 -7.38 4.51 -14.30
N LYS A 225 -8.46 4.60 -15.11
CA LYS A 225 -8.81 3.61 -16.15
C LYS A 225 -7.78 3.61 -17.26
N GLN A 226 -7.31 4.79 -17.69
CA GLN A 226 -6.21 4.91 -18.65
C GLN A 226 -4.91 4.32 -18.09
N LEU A 227 -4.57 4.61 -16.83
CA LEU A 227 -3.46 3.96 -16.11
C LEU A 227 -3.49 2.46 -16.23
N LEU A 228 -4.65 1.90 -15.91
CA LEU A 228 -4.81 0.48 -15.80
C LEU A 228 -4.74 -0.16 -17.18
N TYR A 229 -5.29 0.51 -18.18
CA TYR A 229 -5.14 0.13 -19.58
C TYR A 229 -3.67 0.14 -20.00
N GLU A 230 -2.91 1.19 -19.66
CA GLU A 230 -1.46 1.24 -19.93
C GLU A 230 -0.71 0.14 -19.17
N PHE A 231 -1.01 -0.09 -17.89
CA PHE A 231 -0.39 -1.14 -17.11
C PHE A 231 -0.70 -2.56 -17.64
N ARG A 232 -1.90 -2.80 -18.15
CA ARG A 232 -2.27 -4.06 -18.83
C ARG A 232 -1.56 -4.22 -20.16
N LYS A 233 -1.51 -3.16 -20.98
CA LYS A 233 -0.75 -3.12 -22.24
C LYS A 233 0.74 -3.42 -22.02
N LEU A 234 1.22 -3.14 -20.81
CA LEU A 234 2.60 -3.37 -20.38
C LEU A 234 2.80 -4.67 -19.59
N ASN A 235 1.81 -5.57 -19.45
CA ASN A 235 1.90 -6.82 -18.68
C ASN A 235 2.32 -6.64 -17.19
N LEU A 236 1.90 -5.56 -16.55
CA LEU A 236 2.22 -5.29 -15.14
C LEU A 236 1.21 -5.82 -14.15
N ILE A 237 0.00 -6.07 -14.65
CA ILE A 237 -1.14 -6.58 -13.92
C ILE A 237 -1.91 -7.44 -14.91
N ASN A 238 -2.31 -8.63 -14.46
CA ASN A 238 -3.13 -9.55 -15.25
C ASN A 238 -4.56 -9.02 -15.42
#